data_AF-L0MBM1-F1
#
_entry.id   AF-L0MBM1-F1
#
_cell.length_a   1.000
_cell.length_b   1.000
_cell.length_c   1.000
_cell.angle_alpha   90.00
_cell.angle_beta   90.00
_cell.angle_gamma   90.00
#
_symmetry.space_group_name_H-M   'P 1'
#
loop_
_entity.id
_entity.type
_entity.pdbx_description
1 polymer ?
#
loop_
_entity_poly.entity_id
_entity_poly.type
_entity_poly.pdbx_seq_one_letter_code
_entity_poly.pdbx_strand_id
1 'polypeptide(L)'
;MKHFYSYLTAALLAGASFSALAAPLSVTAVNNQQAAGLQSLGAVSVSGVAGTSDDAVRKLQEKAADQGASHYRIIGLDTPGDSSLWRGNAEIYR
;
A
#
# COMPACT_ATOMS: atom_id res chain seq x y z
N MET A 1 20.64 -11.05 -50.60
CA MET A 1 21.16 -9.78 -50.06
C MET A 1 20.28 -9.38 -48.90
N LYS A 2 20.85 -9.24 -47.69
CA LYS A 2 20.13 -8.99 -46.44
C LYS A 2 20.06 -7.48 -46.24
N HIS A 3 18.86 -6.90 -46.25
CA HIS A 3 18.69 -5.48 -45.94
C HIS A 3 18.04 -5.31 -44.56
N PHE A 4 18.91 -4.94 -43.63
CA PHE A 4 18.57 -4.39 -42.31
C PHE A 4 17.87 -3.05 -42.49
N TYR A 5 16.68 -2.89 -41.92
CA TYR A 5 16.08 -1.58 -41.69
C TYR A 5 15.61 -1.52 -40.23
N SER A 6 16.51 -1.06 -39.37
CA SER A 6 16.16 -0.51 -38.07
C SER A 6 15.86 0.96 -38.24
N TYR A 7 14.64 1.41 -37.95
CA TYR A 7 14.41 2.74 -37.37
C TYR A 7 13.24 2.64 -36.39
N LEU A 8 13.63 2.70 -35.11
CA LEU A 8 12.77 2.85 -33.93
C LEU A 8 12.00 4.17 -34.03
N THR A 9 10.68 4.11 -34.17
CA THR A 9 9.84 5.30 -33.98
C THR A 9 9.59 5.46 -32.48
N ALA A 10 10.34 6.36 -31.85
CA ALA A 10 10.13 6.74 -30.45
C ALA A 10 8.78 7.46 -30.31
N ALA A 11 7.76 6.73 -29.86
CA ALA A 11 6.50 7.33 -29.45
C ALA A 11 6.73 8.07 -28.13
N LEU A 12 6.62 9.40 -28.18
CA LEU A 12 6.57 10.27 -27.02
C LEU A 12 5.44 9.82 -26.10
N LEU A 13 5.79 9.23 -24.97
CA LEU A 13 4.85 8.96 -23.88
C LEU A 13 4.40 10.30 -23.32
N ALA A 14 3.18 10.71 -23.65
CA ALA A 14 2.50 11.80 -22.99
C ALA A 14 2.49 11.51 -21.48
N GLY A 15 3.19 12.34 -20.71
CA GLY A 15 3.14 12.30 -19.25
C GLY A 15 1.71 12.53 -18.83
N ALA A 16 1.03 11.48 -18.39
CA ALA A 16 -0.25 11.63 -17.72
C ALA A 16 0.01 12.49 -16.48
N SER A 17 -0.51 13.71 -16.50
CA SER A 17 -0.54 14.58 -15.32
C SER A 17 -1.34 13.87 -14.25
N PHE A 18 -0.65 13.25 -13.29
CA PHE A 18 -1.28 12.74 -12.09
C PHE A 18 -1.68 13.94 -11.25
N SER A 19 -2.90 14.42 -11.44
CA SER A 19 -3.57 15.22 -10.43
C SER A 19 -3.66 14.33 -9.19
N ALA A 20 -2.68 14.44 -8.30
CA ALA A 20 -2.73 13.87 -6.96
C ALA A 20 -3.87 14.58 -6.23
N LEU A 21 -5.10 14.12 -6.49
CA LEU A 21 -6.21 14.40 -5.61
C LEU A 21 -5.78 13.79 -4.27
N ALA A 22 -5.58 14.65 -3.29
CA ALA A 22 -5.66 14.31 -1.88
C ALA A 22 -7.11 13.88 -1.54
N ALA A 23 -7.66 12.94 -2.30
CA ALA A 23 -8.76 12.12 -1.84
C ALA A 23 -8.25 11.43 -0.58
N PRO A 24 -9.06 11.31 0.48
CA PRO A 24 -8.70 10.43 1.59
C PRO A 24 -8.34 9.10 0.96
N LEU A 25 -7.05 8.74 1.02
CA LEU A 25 -6.51 7.54 0.40
C LEU A 25 -7.15 6.37 1.13
N SER A 26 -8.33 5.96 0.66
CA SER A 26 -9.04 4.79 1.13
C SER A 26 -8.28 3.58 0.62
N VAL A 27 -7.23 3.22 1.36
CA VAL A 27 -6.48 2.00 1.11
C VAL A 27 -7.43 0.83 1.33
N THR A 28 -7.52 -0.06 0.35
CA THR A 28 -8.48 -1.18 0.36
C THR A 28 -7.88 -2.39 1.07
N ALA A 29 -8.63 -2.98 2.01
CA ALA A 29 -8.22 -4.22 2.65
C ALA A 29 -8.32 -5.38 1.65
N VAL A 30 -7.24 -6.15 1.52
CA VAL A 30 -7.18 -7.32 0.63
C VAL A 30 -6.78 -8.58 1.38
N ASN A 31 -7.25 -9.71 0.88
CA ASN A 31 -6.77 -11.02 1.32
C ASN A 31 -5.54 -11.46 0.51
N ASN A 32 -4.97 -12.62 0.88
CA ASN A 32 -3.77 -13.14 0.22
C ASN A 32 -3.96 -13.41 -1.29
N GLN A 33 -5.14 -13.89 -1.70
CA GLN A 33 -5.43 -14.18 -3.11
C GLN A 33 -5.52 -12.89 -3.95
N GLN A 34 -6.13 -11.86 -3.40
CA GLN A 34 -6.22 -10.53 -4.04
C GLN A 34 -4.86 -9.85 -4.10
N ALA A 35 -4.01 -10.05 -3.09
CA ALA A 35 -2.66 -9.49 -3.04
C ALA A 35 -1.68 -10.14 -4.02
N ALA A 36 -1.94 -11.37 -4.49
CA ALA A 36 -1.03 -12.13 -5.35
C ALA A 36 -0.71 -11.45 -6.70
N GLY A 37 -1.60 -10.57 -7.18
CA GLY A 37 -1.41 -9.80 -8.42
C GLY A 37 -0.96 -8.36 -8.21
N LEU A 38 -0.77 -7.93 -6.96
CA LEU A 38 -0.41 -6.55 -6.62
C LEU A 38 1.09 -6.41 -6.43
N GLN A 39 1.61 -5.20 -6.67
CA GLN A 39 3.03 -4.94 -6.43
C GLN A 39 3.24 -4.64 -4.94
N SER A 40 4.02 -5.48 -4.26
CA SER A 40 4.38 -5.24 -2.86
C SER A 40 5.19 -3.95 -2.71
N LEU A 41 4.77 -3.12 -1.77
CA LEU A 41 5.46 -1.92 -1.32
C LEU A 41 6.22 -2.13 -0.01
N GLY A 42 6.10 -3.31 0.59
CA GLY A 42 6.68 -3.66 1.88
C GLY A 42 5.63 -3.80 2.97
N ALA A 43 6.00 -3.48 4.21
CA ALA A 43 5.12 -3.57 5.37
C ALA A 43 5.21 -2.30 6.23
N VAL A 44 4.09 -1.96 6.86
CA VAL A 44 3.96 -0.87 7.81
C VAL A 44 3.57 -1.40 9.17
N SER A 45 4.11 -0.77 10.21
CA SER A 45 3.84 -1.13 11.60
C SER A 45 3.39 0.09 12.39
N VAL A 46 2.45 -0.13 13.32
CA VAL A 46 2.02 0.84 14.33
C VAL A 46 2.25 0.25 15.72
N SER A 47 2.50 1.13 16.69
CA SER A 47 2.62 0.75 18.09
C SER A 47 2.17 1.91 18.96
N GLY A 48 1.81 1.62 20.21
CA GLY A 48 1.39 2.66 21.14
C GLY A 48 0.00 3.24 20.83
N VAL A 49 -0.87 2.49 20.15
CA VAL A 49 -2.21 2.98 19.80
C VAL A 49 -3.16 2.72 20.96
N ALA A 50 -3.55 3.77 21.67
CA ALA A 50 -4.59 3.72 22.68
C ALA A 50 -5.97 3.59 22.02
N GLY A 51 -6.90 2.87 22.66
CA GLY A 51 -8.26 2.68 22.17
C GLY A 51 -8.53 1.25 21.73
N THR A 52 -9.13 1.09 20.56
CA THR A 52 -9.62 -0.19 20.05
C THR A 52 -8.72 -0.79 18.97
N SER A 53 -8.97 -2.05 18.60
CA SER A 53 -8.35 -2.69 17.44
C SER A 53 -8.53 -1.85 16.18
N ASP A 54 -9.70 -1.26 16.01
CA ASP A 54 -10.07 -0.49 14.83
C ASP A 54 -9.28 0.81 14.74
N ASP A 55 -8.94 1.41 15.88
CA ASP A 55 -8.06 2.58 15.91
C ASP A 55 -6.66 2.21 15.42
N ALA A 56 -6.14 1.06 15.83
CA ALA A 56 -4.85 0.57 15.34
C ALA A 56 -4.88 0.21 13.85
N VAL A 57 -5.97 -0.40 13.37
CA VAL A 57 -6.18 -0.67 11.94
C VAL A 57 -6.25 0.63 11.14
N ARG A 58 -6.97 1.63 11.64
CA ARG A 58 -7.07 2.94 11.00
C ARG A 58 -5.71 3.63 10.90
N LYS A 59 -4.88 3.56 11.96
CA LYS A 59 -3.50 4.08 11.90
C LYS A 59 -2.63 3.31 10.90
N LEU A 60 -2.82 1.99 10.76
CA LEU A 60 -2.13 1.22 9.72
C LEU A 60 -2.56 1.67 8.32
N GLN A 61 -3.86 1.92 8.13
CA GLN A 61 -4.41 2.40 6.87
C GLN A 61 -3.86 3.78 6.50
N GLU A 62 -3.85 4.72 7.44
CA GLU A 62 -3.25 6.06 7.28
C GLU A 62 -1.77 5.95 6.89
N LYS A 63 -1.01 5.12 7.61
CA LYS A 63 0.41 4.90 7.29
C LYS A 63 0.61 4.23 5.93
N ALA A 64 -0.25 3.30 5.54
CA ALA A 64 -0.21 2.67 4.22
C ALA A 64 -0.48 3.68 3.11
N ALA A 65 -1.46 4.55 3.29
CA ALA A 65 -1.78 5.66 2.40
C ALA A 65 -0.56 6.60 2.24
N ASP A 66 0.07 6.99 3.35
CA ASP A 66 1.26 7.85 3.36
C ASP A 66 2.44 7.22 2.60
N GLN A 67 2.54 5.89 2.57
CA GLN A 67 3.53 5.15 1.79
C GLN A 67 3.15 4.98 0.30
N GLY A 68 2.00 5.53 -0.12
CA GLY A 68 1.50 5.44 -1.49
C GLY A 68 0.85 4.09 -1.83
N ALA A 69 0.39 3.35 -0.82
CA ALA A 69 -0.32 2.10 -1.03
C ALA A 69 -1.77 2.33 -1.48
N SER A 70 -2.23 1.50 -2.42
CA SER A 70 -3.63 1.41 -2.82
C SER A 70 -4.36 0.29 -2.06
N HIS A 71 -3.61 -0.73 -1.61
CA HIS A 71 -4.14 -1.88 -0.88
C HIS A 71 -3.29 -2.22 0.34
N TYR A 72 -3.90 -2.82 1.35
CA TYR A 72 -3.21 -3.31 2.55
C TYR A 72 -3.78 -4.64 3.02
N ARG A 73 -2.95 -5.41 3.74
CA ARG A 73 -3.33 -6.67 4.38
C ARG A 73 -2.76 -6.72 5.77
N ILE A 74 -3.62 -6.79 6.78
CA ILE A 74 -3.19 -6.96 8.17
C ILE A 74 -2.55 -8.35 8.31
N ILE A 75 -1.33 -8.38 8.83
CA ILE A 75 -0.58 -9.61 9.12
C ILE A 75 -0.40 -9.86 10.61
N GLY A 76 -0.64 -8.85 11.44
CA GLY A 76 -0.65 -8.98 12.89
C GLY A 76 -1.34 -7.80 13.55
N LEU A 77 -2.12 -8.06 14.59
CA LEU A 77 -2.73 -7.05 15.43
C LEU A 77 -2.80 -7.62 16.86
N ASP A 78 -2.13 -6.99 17.80
CA ASP A 78 -1.97 -7.48 19.16
C ASP A 78 -1.91 -6.35 20.19
N THR A 79 -2.21 -6.69 21.43
CA THR A 79 -1.89 -5.89 22.60
C THR A 79 -0.82 -6.62 23.41
N PRO A 80 0.15 -5.91 24.03
CA PRO A 80 0.97 -6.49 25.08
C PRO A 80 0.08 -7.04 26.19
N GLY A 81 0.55 -8.03 26.95
CA GLY A 81 -0.24 -8.71 28.00
C GLY A 81 -0.78 -7.80 29.11
N ASP A 82 -0.37 -6.54 29.15
CA ASP A 82 -0.92 -5.47 29.98
C ASP A 82 -2.20 -4.82 29.41
N SER A 83 -2.66 -5.28 28.23
CA SER A 83 -3.84 -4.79 27.50
C SER A 83 -3.87 -3.27 27.26
N SER A 84 -2.71 -2.60 27.30
CA SER A 84 -2.66 -1.14 27.39
C SER A 84 -2.66 -0.44 26.02
N LEU A 85 -1.85 -0.94 25.09
CA LEU A 85 -1.61 -0.24 23.81
C LEU A 85 -1.59 -1.23 22.65
N TRP A 86 -2.38 -0.96 21.62
CA TRP A 86 -2.40 -1.76 20.41
C TRP A 86 -1.11 -1.58 19.60
N ARG A 87 -0.70 -2.68 19.00
CA ARG A 87 0.36 -2.78 18.00
C ARG A 87 -0.19 -3.56 16.82
N GLY A 88 0.31 -3.25 15.63
CA GLY A 88 -0.15 -3.93 14.44
C GLY A 88 0.86 -3.82 13.31
N ASN A 89 0.79 -4.77 12.40
CA ASN A 89 1.61 -4.89 11.21
C ASN A 89 0.71 -5.18 10.02
N ALA A 90 0.92 -4.46 8.93
CA ALA A 90 0.23 -4.68 7.66
C ALA A 90 1.23 -4.71 6.51
N GLU A 91 1.04 -5.64 5.58
CA GLU A 91 1.67 -5.57 4.27
C GLU A 91 0.91 -4.57 3.40
N ILE A 92 1.64 -3.85 2.55
CA ILE A 92 1.09 -2.81 1.69
C ILE A 92 1.44 -3.07 0.23
N TYR A 93 0.52 -2.69 -0.66
CA TYR A 93 0.63 -2.97 -2.08
C TYR A 93 0.12 -1.80 -2.93
N ARG A 94 0.58 -1.76 -4.18
CA ARG A 94 0.10 -0.86 -5.22
C ARG A 94 -0.50 -1.61 -6.40
#